data_AF-A0A932DXW0-F1
#
_entry.id   AF-A0A932DXW0-F1
#
_cell.length_a   1.000
_cell.length_b   1.000
_cell.length_c   1.000
_cell.angle_alpha   90.00
_cell.angle_beta   90.00
_cell.angle_gamma   90.00
#
_symmetry.space_group_name_H-M   'P 1'
#
loop_
_entity.id
_entity.type
_entity.pdbx_description
1 polymer ?
#
loop_
_entity_poly.entity_id
_entity_poly.type
_entity_poly.pdbx_seq_one_letter_code
_entity_poly.pdbx_strand_id
1 'polypeptide(L)' 'MPLIKKDSETYRIVGLIGSFGFTTAGAVAGGYFLGSYLDKKFNSSPWFMLSLIILGITASFIEFFKLIKKLNNESKK' A
#
# COMPACT_ATOMS: atom_id res chain seq x y z
N MET A 1 32.62 13.56 -8.68
CA MET A 1 31.19 13.53 -9.03
C MET A 1 30.86 12.10 -9.42
N PRO A 2 30.11 11.32 -8.60
CA PRO A 2 29.91 9.91 -8.91
C PRO A 2 28.94 9.81 -10.09
N LEU A 3 29.38 9.07 -11.10
CA LEU A 3 28.68 8.87 -12.36
C LEU A 3 27.49 7.93 -12.15
N ILE A 4 26.30 8.46 -12.42
CA ILE A 4 25.03 7.74 -12.43
C ILE A 4 25.12 6.58 -13.45
N LYS A 5 25.18 5.34 -12.96
CA LYS A 5 25.04 4.13 -13.78
C LYS A 5 23.56 3.89 -14.10
N LYS A 6 23.22 4.04 -15.38
CA LYS A 6 21.98 3.59 -16.04
C LYS A 6 22.24 2.15 -16.54
N ASP A 7 21.35 1.14 -16.44
CA ASP A 7 20.28 0.93 -17.42
C ASP A 7 19.23 -0.17 -17.11
N SER A 8 19.25 -0.90 -15.98
CA SER A 8 18.21 -1.94 -15.72
C SER A 8 17.60 -1.87 -14.32
N GLU A 9 18.39 -1.50 -13.32
CA GLU A 9 17.90 -1.33 -11.96
C GLU A 9 16.95 -0.14 -11.82
N THR A 10 17.27 1.02 -12.38
CA THR A 10 16.40 2.20 -12.24
C THR A 10 15.03 1.97 -12.85
N TYR A 11 14.94 1.31 -14.01
CA TYR A 11 13.66 0.93 -14.63
C TYR A 11 12.92 -0.13 -13.80
N ARG A 12 13.63 -1.10 -13.21
CA ARG A 12 13.03 -2.05 -12.26
C ARG A 12 12.51 -1.35 -11.01
N ILE A 13 13.27 -0.42 -10.42
CA ILE A 13 12.89 0.34 -9.23
C ILE A 13 11.66 1.20 -9.54
N VAL A 14 11.64 1.89 -10.69
CA VAL A 14 10.47 2.66 -11.14
C VAL A 14 9.26 1.77 -11.37
N GLY A 15 9.43 0.62 -12.03
CA GLY A 15 8.35 -0.35 -12.22
C GLY A 15 7.83 -0.93 -10.90
N LEU A 16 8.71 -1.16 -9.94
CA LEU A 16 8.39 -1.70 -8.62
C LEU A 16 7.67 -0.67 -7.75
N ILE A 17 8.13 0.59 -7.76
CA ILE A 17 7.45 1.72 -7.09
C ILE A 17 6.09 1.99 -7.73
N GLY A 18 6.00 1.96 -9.07
CA GLY A 18 4.74 2.12 -9.79
C GLY A 18 3.73 1.02 -9.48
N SER A 19 4.18 -0.24 -9.45
CA SER A 19 3.35 -1.39 -9.09
C SER A 19 2.87 -1.30 -7.65
N PHE A 20 3.74 -0.87 -6.74
CA PHE A 20 3.41 -0.66 -5.34
C PHE A 20 2.35 0.45 -5.19
N GLY A 21 2.58 1.62 -5.78
CA GLY A 21 1.63 2.74 -5.76
C GLY A 21 0.28 2.39 -6.39
N PHE A 22 0.26 1.65 -7.49
CA PHE A 22 -0.98 1.20 -8.13
C PHE A 22 -1.73 0.19 -7.25
N THR A 23 -1.02 -0.76 -6.62
CA THR A 23 -1.63 -1.74 -5.71
C THR A 23 -2.19 -1.06 -4.46
N THR A 24 -1.45 -0.11 -3.88
CA THR A 24 -1.90 0.68 -2.73
C THR A 24 -3.11 1.54 -3.09
N ALA A 25 -3.08 2.24 -4.23
CA ALA A 25 -4.21 3.05 -4.70
C ALA A 25 -5.45 2.18 -4.96
N GLY A 26 -5.28 1.00 -5.57
CA GLY A 26 -6.36 0.03 -5.77
C GLY A 26 -6.95 -0.50 -4.47
N ALA A 27 -6.11 -0.80 -3.47
CA ALA A 27 -6.57 -1.23 -2.15
C ALA A 27 -7.35 -0.12 -1.42
N VAL A 28 -6.87 1.12 -1.48
CA VAL A 28 -7.54 2.28 -0.88
C VAL A 28 -8.86 2.58 -1.59
N ALA A 29 -8.87 2.59 -2.92
CA ALA A 29 -10.08 2.84 -3.71
C ALA A 29 -11.12 1.72 -3.52
N GLY A 30 -10.69 0.46 -3.54
CA GLY A 30 -11.53 -0.69 -3.28
C GLY A 30 -12.11 -0.66 -1.86
N GLY A 31 -11.29 -0.29 -0.87
CA GLY A 31 -11.75 -0.10 0.49
C GLY A 31 -12.76 1.03 0.65
N TYR A 32 -12.52 2.18 0.04
CA TYR A 32 -13.46 3.31 0.06
C TYR A 32 -14.81 2.94 -0.58
N PHE A 33 -14.79 2.25 -1.73
CA PHE A 33 -16.01 1.81 -2.40
C PHE A 33 -16.75 0.74 -1.60
N LEU A 34 -16.06 -0.28 -1.07
CA LEU A 34 -16.70 -1.29 -0.22
C LEU A 34 -17.27 -0.67 1.06
N GLY A 35 -16.51 0.23 1.69
CA GLY A 35 -16.87 0.86 2.96
C GLY A 35 -18.08 1.76 2.82
N SER A 36 -18.10 2.60 1.78
CA SER A 36 -19.25 3.46 1.47
C SER A 36 -20.50 2.67 1.07
N TYR A 37 -20.34 1.53 0.38
CA TYR A 37 -21.46 0.64 0.05
C TYR A 37 -22.03 -0.05 1.30
N LEU A 38 -21.18 -0.50 2.22
CA LEU A 38 -21.62 -1.09 3.49
C LEU A 38 -22.25 -0.04 4.42
N ASP A 39 -21.70 1.17 4.52
CA ASP A 39 -22.28 2.26 5.32
C ASP A 39 -23.70 2.60 4.86
N LYS A 40 -23.92 2.69 3.54
CA LYS A 40 -25.25 2.90 2.95
C LYS A 40 -26.23 1.77 3.25
N LYS A 41 -25.76 0.53 3.33
CA LYS A 41 -26.62 -0.64 3.59
C LYS A 41 -27.01 -0.77 5.07
N PHE A 42 -26.15 -0.33 5.98
CA PHE A 42 -26.36 -0.45 7.43
C PHE A 42 -27.03 0.77 8.08
N ASN A 43 -27.19 1.88 7.36
CA ASN A 43 -27.83 3.13 7.85
C ASN A 43 -27.20 3.68 9.16
N SER A 44 -26.05 3.15 9.55
CA SER A 44 -25.26 3.52 10.73
C SER A 44 -24.19 4.49 10.27
N SER A 45 -24.60 5.75 10.10
CA SER A 45 -23.71 6.91 9.95
C SER A 45 -22.48 6.80 10.86
N PRO A 46 -21.25 7.13 10.44
CA PRO A 46 -20.41 6.62 9.35
C PRO A 46 -19.35 5.63 9.89
N TRP A 47 -19.78 4.56 10.58
CA TRP A 47 -18.87 3.68 11.32
C TRP A 47 -18.09 2.70 10.43
N PHE A 48 -18.71 2.25 9.33
CA PHE A 48 -18.04 1.30 8.43
C PHE A 48 -16.94 1.99 7.64
N MET A 49 -17.17 3.23 7.19
CA MET A 49 -16.13 4.05 6.57
C MET A 49 -14.95 4.26 7.53
N LEU A 50 -15.22 4.55 8.82
CA LEU A 50 -14.16 4.74 9.82
C LEU A 50 -13.36 3.46 10.06
N SER A 51 -14.04 2.32 10.23
CA SER A 51 -13.40 1.00 10.40
C SER A 51 -12.54 0.64 9.20
N LEU A 52 -13.00 0.96 7.99
CA LEU A 52 -12.27 0.62 6.77
C LEU A 52 -11.07 1.55 6.52
N ILE A 53 -11.17 2.83 6.89
CA ILE A 53 -10.01 3.74 6.93
C ILE A 53 -8.98 3.22 7.95
N ILE A 54 -9.40 2.85 9.16
CA ILE A 54 -8.51 2.30 10.19
C ILE A 54 -7.85 1.00 9.70
N LEU A 55 -8.62 0.11 9.07
CA LEU A 55 -8.07 -1.11 8.48
C LEU A 55 -7.11 -0.81 7.32
N GLY A 56 -7.40 0.19 6.49
CA GLY A 56 -6.49 0.63 5.41
C GLY A 56 -5.17 1.17 5.94
N ILE A 57 -5.21 2.02 6.97
CA ILE A 57 -4.03 2.52 7.67
C ILE A 57 -3.25 1.35 8.27
N THR A 58 -3.93 0.45 8.98
CA THR A 58 -3.31 -0.71 9.63
C THR A 58 -2.67 -1.64 8.60
N ALA A 59 -3.35 -1.93 7.49
CA ALA A 59 -2.85 -2.75 6.40
C ALA A 59 -1.60 -2.12 5.78
N SER A 60 -1.61 -0.80 5.55
CA SER A 60 -0.46 -0.07 5.01
C SER A 60 0.76 -0.14 5.95
N PHE A 61 0.54 -0.03 7.27
CA PHE A 61 1.60 -0.22 8.26
C PHE A 61 2.14 -1.66 8.28
N ILE A 62 1.26 -2.68 8.24
CA ILE A 62 1.67 -4.09 8.21
C ILE A 62 2.55 -4.37 6.99
N GLU A 63 2.16 -3.86 5.82
CA GLU A 63 2.91 -4.04 4.58
C GLU A 63 4.29 -3.34 4.65
N PHE A 64 4.34 -2.13 5.22
CA PHE A 64 5.58 -1.41 5.49
C PHE A 64 6.53 -2.21 6.41
N PHE A 65 6.04 -2.73 7.54
CA PHE A 65 6.84 -3.57 8.43
C PHE A 65 7.31 -4.87 7.76
N LYS A 66 6.47 -5.47 6.91
CA LYS A 66 6.81 -6.69 6.17
C LYS A 66 7.91 -6.43 5.14
N LEU A 67 7.87 -5.28 4.44
CA LEU A 67 8.93 -4.84 3.54
C LEU A 67 10.24 -4.63 4.28
N ILE A 68 10.22 -3.89 5.40
CA ILE A 68 11.42 -3.66 6.22
C ILE A 68 12.01 -4.99 6.71
N LYS A 69 11.18 -5.90 7.21
CA LYS A 69 11.63 -7.22 7.68
C LYS A 69 12.21 -8.05 6.54
N LYS A 70 11.63 -7.98 5.34
CA LYS A 70 12.14 -8.66 4.15
C LYS A 70 13.49 -8.10 3.71
N LEU A 71 13.63 -6.78 3.67
CA LEU A 71 14.89 -6.09 3.37
C LEU A 71 15.99 -6.45 4.39
N ASN A 72 15.67 -6.43 5.68
CA ASN A 72 16.62 -6.77 6.74
C ASN A 72 17.07 -8.25 6.67
N ASN A 73 16.15 -9.17 6.35
CA ASN A 73 16.49 -10.58 6.16
C ASN A 73 17.34 -10.81 4.90
N GLU A 74 17.13 -10.06 3.82
CA GLU A 74 18.00 -10.14 2.63
C GLU A 74 19.39 -9.55 2.89
N SER A 75 19.52 -8.47 3.65
CA SER A 75 20.83 -7.93 4.04
C SER A 75 21.63 -8.84 4.98
N LYS A 76 20.99 -9.86 5.59
CA LYS A 76 21.63 -10.79 6.53
C LYS A 76 22.06 -12.12 5.89
N LYS A 77 21.88 -12.28 4.58
CA LYS A 77 22.23 -13.48 3.81
C LYS A 77 23.35 -13.16 2.83
#